data_AF-A0A7D5LDD2-F1
#
_entry.id   AF-A0A7D5LDD2-F1
#
_cell.length_a   1.000
_cell.length_b   1.000
_cell.length_c   1.000
_cell.angle_alpha   90.00
_cell.angle_beta   90.00
_cell.angle_gamma   90.00
#
_symmetry.space_group_name_H-M   'P 1'
#
loop_
_entity.id
_entity.type
_entity.pdbx_description
1 polymer ?
#
loop_
_entity_poly.entity_id
_entity_poly.type
_entity_poly.pdbx_seq_one_letter_code
_entity_poly.pdbx_strand_id
1 'polypeptide(L)'
;MTGGAVLVPVEESTTLRNTVAHVLHEAAESEAATPVVHFVYPLSSRGRLGDEDEEARELLERIELWAEEDLGEDDRRVRVVTATVGEDEYLFSPGDYADVLERYASQHDVESVVLDPEYNPTGATPLLPALESEIRGTGLSVEEAPVDRPTRRSRLVRRSGAGQFLLLFGLSTVFYLLLAWSLAPYDLVTGVVTGAVVSTVLWHVSLTGPIQPRRLFGQMGRLCLYVPFLLWEIAKANVGIAYVVLHPKLPIDPEVVEFDAAVWSEIPVATLANSITLTPGTLTIDVESRHFTIHTLTAGAREDLFDGSLERAVRFVFYGRNAARMPTPSEREGR
;
A
#
# COMPACT_ATOMS: atom_id res chain seq x y z
N MET A 1 -17.75 -7.61 35.47
CA MET A 1 -17.84 -7.43 34.02
C MET A 1 -18.32 -8.76 33.47
N THR A 2 -19.62 -8.88 33.20
CA THR A 2 -20.28 -10.13 32.83
C THR A 2 -20.32 -10.21 31.31
N GLY A 3 -19.29 -10.78 30.72
CA GLY A 3 -19.23 -11.04 29.29
C GLY A 3 -17.93 -11.78 29.04
N GLY A 4 -17.97 -13.11 29.06
CA GLY A 4 -16.79 -13.94 28.83
C GLY A 4 -16.34 -13.92 27.37
N ALA A 5 -17.09 -13.28 26.47
CA ALA A 5 -16.84 -13.27 25.04
C ALA A 5 -16.29 -11.90 24.58
N VAL A 6 -15.20 -11.91 23.81
CA VAL A 6 -14.53 -10.73 23.26
C VAL A 6 -14.42 -10.88 21.74
N LEU A 7 -14.69 -9.81 21.00
CA LEU A 7 -14.53 -9.73 19.55
C LEU A 7 -13.24 -8.98 19.21
N VAL A 8 -12.46 -9.52 18.30
CA VAL A 8 -11.25 -8.88 17.79
C VAL A 8 -11.34 -8.89 16.27
N PRO A 9 -11.68 -7.75 15.63
CA PRO A 9 -11.51 -7.63 14.19
C PRO A 9 -10.01 -7.66 13.86
N VAL A 10 -9.64 -8.51 12.89
CA VAL A 10 -8.25 -8.77 12.52
C VAL A 10 -7.99 -8.47 11.06
N GLU A 11 -6.78 -8.00 10.80
CA GLU A 11 -6.21 -7.74 9.49
C GLU A 11 -4.68 -7.82 9.63
N GLU A 12 -3.94 -8.01 8.54
CA GLU A 12 -2.48 -8.08 8.60
C GLU A 12 -1.90 -6.74 9.09
N SER A 13 -1.33 -6.75 10.30
CA SER A 13 -0.68 -5.57 10.88
C SER A 13 0.61 -5.94 11.61
N THR A 14 1.48 -4.96 11.88
CA THR A 14 2.74 -5.24 12.57
C THR A 14 2.56 -5.50 14.07
N THR A 15 1.42 -5.09 14.63
CA THR A 15 1.04 -5.27 16.04
C THR A 15 0.17 -6.50 16.27
N LEU A 16 -0.42 -7.09 15.22
CA LEU A 16 -1.39 -8.18 15.31
C LEU A 16 -0.94 -9.33 16.23
N ARG A 17 0.29 -9.85 16.08
CA ARG A 17 0.79 -10.96 16.93
C ARG A 17 0.75 -10.62 18.42
N ASN A 18 1.11 -9.38 18.77
CA ASN A 18 1.11 -8.91 20.14
C ASN A 18 -0.32 -8.69 20.64
N THR A 19 -1.21 -8.20 19.77
CA THR A 19 -2.64 -8.03 20.09
C THR A 19 -3.31 -9.37 20.38
N VAL A 20 -3.06 -10.39 19.55
CA VAL A 20 -3.52 -11.77 19.77
C VAL A 20 -3.03 -12.29 21.12
N ALA A 21 -1.72 -12.18 21.40
CA ALA A 21 -1.14 -12.62 22.67
C ALA A 21 -1.75 -11.90 23.88
N HIS A 22 -1.97 -10.58 23.77
CA HIS A 22 -2.55 -9.79 24.84
C HIS A 22 -4.00 -10.20 25.14
N VAL A 23 -4.85 -10.30 24.12
CA VAL A 23 -6.26 -10.67 24.29
C VAL A 23 -6.39 -12.09 24.86
N LEU A 24 -5.57 -13.03 24.41
CA LEU A 24 -5.57 -14.39 24.94
C LEU A 24 -5.12 -14.44 26.40
N HIS A 25 -4.12 -13.65 26.77
CA HIS A 25 -3.66 -13.55 28.16
C HIS A 25 -4.73 -12.96 29.08
N GLU A 26 -5.39 -11.86 28.68
CA GLU A 26 -6.51 -11.29 29.44
C GLU A 26 -7.69 -12.26 29.54
N ALA A 27 -8.02 -12.96 28.46
CA ALA A 27 -9.05 -13.98 28.47
C ALA A 27 -8.71 -15.11 29.45
N ALA A 28 -7.46 -15.58 29.47
CA ALA A 28 -7.01 -16.60 30.41
C ALA A 28 -7.07 -16.14 31.89
N GLU A 29 -6.74 -14.88 32.17
CA GLU A 29 -6.80 -14.31 33.53
C GLU A 29 -8.23 -13.95 33.99
N SER A 30 -9.21 -13.96 33.09
CA SER A 30 -10.61 -13.66 33.39
C SER A 30 -11.25 -14.63 34.38
N GLU A 31 -12.14 -14.12 35.23
CA GLU A 31 -12.97 -14.92 36.15
C GLU A 31 -14.08 -15.73 35.45
N ALA A 32 -14.22 -15.57 34.12
CA ALA A 32 -15.18 -16.34 33.34
C ALA A 32 -14.85 -17.85 33.33
N ALA A 33 -15.88 -18.69 33.43
CA ALA A 33 -15.70 -20.15 33.45
C ALA A 33 -15.11 -20.72 32.15
N THR A 34 -15.53 -20.16 31.01
CA THR A 34 -15.04 -20.49 29.66
C THR A 34 -15.05 -19.22 28.81
N PRO A 35 -14.01 -18.38 28.90
CA PRO A 35 -13.88 -17.19 28.08
C PRO A 35 -13.77 -17.57 26.59
N VAL A 36 -14.38 -16.78 25.71
CA VAL A 36 -14.41 -17.01 24.26
C VAL A 36 -13.81 -15.81 23.55
N VAL A 37 -12.82 -16.02 22.70
CA VAL A 37 -12.22 -14.96 21.89
C VAL A 37 -12.57 -15.22 20.43
N HIS A 38 -13.26 -14.26 19.81
CA HIS A 38 -13.66 -14.30 18.42
C HIS A 38 -12.71 -13.42 17.59
N PHE A 39 -11.87 -14.03 16.77
CA PHE A 39 -11.07 -13.33 15.77
C PHE A 39 -11.85 -13.32 14.44
N VAL A 40 -12.23 -12.14 13.97
CA VAL A 40 -13.03 -12.00 12.74
C VAL A 40 -12.32 -11.18 11.70
N TYR A 41 -12.31 -11.67 10.46
CA TYR A 41 -11.78 -10.95 9.31
C TYR A 41 -12.94 -10.36 8.49
N PRO A 42 -13.12 -9.03 8.44
CA PRO A 42 -14.11 -8.42 7.57
C PRO A 42 -13.62 -8.43 6.12
N LEU A 43 -14.32 -9.17 5.26
CA LEU A 43 -14.05 -9.17 3.84
C LEU A 43 -14.61 -7.87 3.24
N SER A 44 -13.70 -6.98 2.83
CA SER A 44 -14.07 -5.85 1.98
C SER A 44 -14.09 -6.39 0.55
N SER A 45 -15.12 -6.17 -0.26
CA SER A 45 -15.16 -6.65 -1.66
C SER A 45 -14.17 -5.90 -2.59
N ARG A 46 -12.94 -5.61 -2.13
CA ARG A 46 -11.96 -4.78 -2.85
C ARG A 46 -11.01 -5.61 -3.71
N GLY A 47 -10.87 -6.91 -3.47
CA GLY A 47 -9.98 -7.79 -4.22
C GLY A 47 -10.70 -8.64 -5.27
N ARG A 48 -9.92 -9.23 -6.18
CA ARG A 48 -10.37 -10.27 -7.12
C ARG A 48 -11.19 -11.29 -6.34
N LEU A 49 -12.40 -11.60 -6.83
CA LEU A 49 -13.22 -12.73 -6.37
C LEU A 49 -12.34 -13.99 -6.21
N GLY A 50 -11.83 -14.24 -4.99
CA GLY A 50 -10.96 -15.38 -4.64
C GLY A 50 -9.68 -15.09 -3.84
N ASP A 51 -9.00 -13.94 -4.00
CA ASP A 51 -7.67 -13.74 -3.37
C ASP A 51 -7.78 -13.25 -1.91
N GLU A 52 -8.69 -12.33 -1.60
CA GLU A 52 -8.94 -11.87 -0.22
C GLU A 52 -9.46 -12.99 0.68
N ASP A 53 -10.23 -13.94 0.12
CA ASP A 53 -10.69 -15.12 0.85
C ASP A 53 -9.51 -16.02 1.26
N GLU A 54 -8.49 -16.13 0.42
CA GLU A 54 -7.30 -16.92 0.71
C GLU A 54 -6.43 -16.21 1.76
N GLU A 55 -6.22 -14.91 1.62
CA GLU A 55 -5.49 -14.10 2.60
C GLU A 55 -6.17 -14.12 3.99
N ALA A 56 -7.49 -14.00 4.03
CA ALA A 56 -8.28 -14.11 5.26
C ALA A 56 -8.10 -15.50 5.89
N ARG A 57 -8.16 -16.58 5.10
CA ARG A 57 -7.93 -17.95 5.59
C ARG A 57 -6.52 -18.13 6.13
N GLU A 58 -5.49 -17.74 5.37
CA GLU A 58 -4.09 -17.84 5.80
C GLU A 58 -3.83 -17.06 7.10
N LEU A 59 -4.43 -15.87 7.23
CA LEU A 59 -4.30 -15.05 8.43
C LEU A 59 -5.00 -15.70 9.64
N LEU A 60 -6.24 -16.16 9.47
CA LEU A 60 -7.01 -16.79 10.54
C LEU A 60 -6.36 -18.10 11.00
N GLU A 61 -5.88 -18.94 10.07
CA GLU A 61 -5.12 -20.16 10.40
C GLU A 61 -3.84 -19.84 11.20
N ARG A 62 -3.13 -18.77 10.82
CA ARG A 62 -1.95 -18.31 11.54
C ARG A 62 -2.29 -17.80 12.94
N ILE A 63 -3.43 -17.14 13.13
CA ILE A 63 -3.92 -16.72 14.45
C ILE A 63 -4.28 -17.93 15.31
N GLU A 64 -4.92 -18.96 14.75
CA GLU A 64 -5.19 -20.21 15.48
C GLU A 64 -3.91 -20.87 15.97
N LEU A 65 -2.88 -20.96 15.11
CA LEU A 65 -1.57 -21.47 15.48
C LEU A 65 -0.92 -20.65 16.61
N TRP A 66 -1.00 -19.31 16.54
CA TRP A 66 -0.51 -18.44 17.61
C TRP A 66 -1.27 -18.64 18.92
N ALA A 67 -2.58 -18.87 18.83
CA ALA A 67 -3.40 -19.11 20.01
C ALA A 67 -3.09 -20.45 20.68
N GLU A 68 -2.87 -21.50 19.89
CA GLU A 68 -2.41 -22.79 20.39
C GLU A 68 -1.03 -22.69 21.05
N GLU A 69 -0.11 -21.91 20.45
CA GLU A 69 1.23 -21.67 20.99
C GLU A 69 1.17 -20.93 22.34
N ASP A 70 0.36 -19.87 22.45
CA ASP A 70 0.31 -19.00 23.63
C ASP A 70 -0.45 -19.62 24.81
N LEU A 71 -1.56 -20.32 24.55
CA LEU A 71 -2.38 -20.96 25.60
C LEU A 71 -1.72 -22.23 26.18
N GLY A 72 -0.81 -22.85 25.42
CA GLY A 72 -0.10 -24.06 25.84
C GLY A 72 -1.03 -25.23 26.19
N GLU A 73 -0.48 -26.27 26.84
CA GLU A 73 -1.27 -27.44 27.25
C GLU A 73 -2.12 -27.21 28.51
N ASP A 74 -1.76 -26.21 29.33
CA ASP A 74 -2.31 -25.99 30.67
C ASP A 74 -3.50 -25.00 30.72
N ASP A 75 -3.74 -24.19 29.68
CA ASP A 75 -4.76 -23.11 29.69
C ASP A 75 -5.93 -23.30 28.71
N ARG A 76 -6.37 -24.56 28.52
CA ARG A 76 -7.51 -24.95 27.65
C ARG A 76 -8.90 -24.47 28.12
N ARG A 77 -8.97 -23.44 28.96
CA ARG A 77 -10.23 -22.81 29.39
C ARG A 77 -10.73 -21.78 28.37
N VAL A 78 -9.81 -21.17 27.63
CA VAL A 78 -10.13 -20.17 26.61
C VAL A 78 -10.54 -20.89 25.33
N ARG A 79 -11.70 -20.53 24.77
CA ARG A 79 -12.17 -21.02 23.48
C ARG A 79 -11.90 -19.97 22.41
N VAL A 80 -11.11 -20.32 21.40
CA VAL A 80 -10.84 -19.43 20.27
C VAL A 80 -11.75 -19.79 19.11
N VAL A 81 -12.32 -18.77 18.46
CA VAL A 81 -13.18 -18.91 17.28
C VAL A 81 -12.67 -17.95 16.22
N THR A 82 -12.43 -18.46 15.01
CA THR A 82 -12.10 -17.65 13.83
C THR A 82 -13.29 -17.63 12.88
N ALA A 83 -13.52 -16.51 12.20
CA ALA A 83 -14.55 -16.40 11.17
C ALA A 83 -14.27 -15.26 10.18
N THR A 84 -14.79 -15.39 8.96
CA THR A 84 -14.95 -14.30 8.01
C THR A 84 -16.31 -13.63 8.21
N VAL A 85 -16.39 -12.32 7.99
CA VAL A 85 -17.64 -11.55 8.05
C VAL A 85 -17.75 -10.60 6.85
N GLY A 86 -18.97 -10.26 6.43
CA GLY A 86 -19.19 -9.33 5.32
C GLY A 86 -19.02 -9.93 3.91
N GLU A 87 -19.05 -11.26 3.76
CA GLU A 87 -18.88 -11.98 2.48
C GLU A 87 -19.75 -11.46 1.31
N ASP A 88 -20.96 -10.97 1.63
CA ASP A 88 -21.93 -10.49 0.64
C ASP A 88 -22.13 -8.96 0.68
N GLU A 89 -21.27 -8.21 1.39
CA GLU A 89 -21.44 -6.77 1.65
C GLU A 89 -20.26 -5.93 1.16
N TYR A 90 -20.58 -4.76 0.60
CA TYR A 90 -19.57 -3.79 0.19
C TYR A 90 -19.21 -2.89 1.37
N LEU A 91 -18.06 -3.15 2.01
CA LEU A 91 -17.57 -2.38 3.17
C LEU A 91 -16.64 -1.26 2.71
N PHE A 92 -17.08 -0.01 2.89
CA PHE A 92 -16.31 1.17 2.45
C PHE A 92 -16.16 2.23 3.54
N SER A 93 -17.15 2.39 4.39
CA SER A 93 -17.19 3.37 5.46
C SER A 93 -16.97 2.72 6.84
N PRO A 94 -16.47 3.47 7.84
CA PRO A 94 -16.38 2.97 9.22
C PRO A 94 -17.71 2.45 9.78
N GLY A 95 -18.83 3.04 9.35
CA GLY A 95 -20.17 2.57 9.71
C GLY A 95 -20.48 1.18 9.16
N ASP A 96 -20.11 0.90 7.89
CA ASP A 96 -20.34 -0.42 7.28
C ASP A 96 -19.60 -1.51 8.06
N TYR A 97 -18.35 -1.24 8.47
CA TYR A 97 -17.58 -2.15 9.32
C TYR A 97 -18.21 -2.32 10.70
N ALA A 98 -18.64 -1.22 11.34
CA ALA A 98 -19.30 -1.28 12.65
C ALA A 98 -20.60 -2.09 12.61
N ASP A 99 -21.40 -1.95 11.55
CA ASP A 99 -22.66 -2.68 11.36
C ASP A 99 -22.42 -4.20 11.19
N VAL A 100 -21.41 -4.59 10.42
CA VAL A 100 -21.06 -6.01 10.27
C VAL A 100 -20.55 -6.61 11.58
N LEU A 101 -19.71 -5.86 12.31
CA LEU A 101 -19.18 -6.29 13.60
C LEU A 101 -20.28 -6.37 14.68
N GLU A 102 -21.21 -5.42 14.71
CA GLU A 102 -22.36 -5.44 15.63
C GLU A 102 -23.28 -6.64 15.35
N ARG A 103 -23.53 -6.93 14.08
CA ARG A 103 -24.37 -8.06 13.70
C ARG A 103 -23.74 -9.39 14.12
N TYR A 104 -22.43 -9.54 13.94
CA TYR A 104 -21.70 -10.70 14.41
C TYR A 104 -21.71 -10.78 15.94
N ALA A 105 -21.39 -9.67 16.63
CA ALA A 105 -21.38 -9.60 18.09
C ALA A 105 -22.73 -9.99 18.70
N SER A 106 -23.83 -9.50 18.13
CA SER A 106 -25.20 -9.81 18.56
C SER A 106 -25.57 -11.28 18.38
N GLN A 107 -25.07 -11.94 17.34
CA GLN A 107 -25.31 -13.38 17.11
C GLN A 107 -24.54 -14.26 18.08
N HIS A 108 -23.42 -13.76 18.60
CA HIS A 108 -22.50 -14.50 19.47
C HIS A 108 -22.50 -14.04 20.93
N ASP A 109 -23.44 -13.14 21.30
CA ASP A 109 -23.59 -12.59 22.67
C ASP A 109 -22.30 -11.93 23.17
N VAL A 110 -21.65 -11.15 22.29
CA VAL A 110 -20.40 -10.43 22.56
C VAL A 110 -20.72 -8.98 22.91
N GLU A 111 -20.22 -8.51 24.05
CA GLU A 111 -20.43 -7.13 24.52
C GLU A 111 -19.18 -6.24 24.36
N SER A 112 -18.00 -6.84 24.15
CA SER A 112 -16.71 -6.13 24.09
C SER A 112 -15.95 -6.40 22.80
N VAL A 113 -15.39 -5.33 22.24
CA VAL A 113 -14.54 -5.33 21.04
C VAL A 113 -13.17 -4.78 21.39
N VAL A 114 -12.12 -5.54 21.08
CA VAL A 114 -10.73 -5.10 21.22
C VAL A 114 -10.14 -4.84 19.83
N LEU A 115 -9.64 -3.63 19.61
CA LEU A 115 -9.05 -3.21 18.33
C LEU A 115 -7.52 -3.25 18.39
N ASP A 116 -6.89 -3.74 17.32
CA ASP A 116 -5.45 -3.62 17.13
C ASP A 116 -5.06 -2.14 16.84
N PRO A 117 -4.00 -1.59 17.44
CA PRO A 117 -3.58 -0.20 17.24
C PRO A 117 -3.23 0.19 15.81
N GLU A 118 -2.91 -0.78 14.95
CA GLU A 118 -2.62 -0.59 13.52
C GLU A 118 -3.73 -1.17 12.63
N TYR A 119 -4.88 -1.53 13.19
CA TYR A 119 -6.04 -2.01 12.44
C TYR A 119 -6.52 -0.96 11.43
N ASN A 120 -6.52 -1.29 10.14
CA ASN A 120 -6.89 -0.35 9.09
C ASN A 120 -7.49 -1.04 7.86
N PRO A 121 -8.77 -1.42 7.90
CA PRO A 121 -9.41 -2.26 6.90
C PRO A 121 -9.63 -1.58 5.54
N THR A 122 -9.19 -0.33 5.38
CA THR A 122 -9.27 0.38 4.10
C THR A 122 -7.92 0.80 3.55
N GLY A 123 -6.80 0.58 4.27
CA GLY A 123 -5.43 0.89 3.86
C GLY A 123 -5.08 2.39 3.68
N ALA A 124 -6.03 3.22 3.26
CA ALA A 124 -5.79 4.55 2.71
C ALA A 124 -5.95 5.71 3.71
N THR A 125 -6.62 5.51 4.85
CA THR A 125 -6.85 6.57 5.86
C THR A 125 -6.89 5.95 7.25
N PRO A 126 -6.26 6.54 8.29
CA PRO A 126 -6.38 6.03 9.65
C PRO A 126 -7.84 6.14 10.13
N LEU A 127 -8.57 5.03 10.03
CA LEU A 127 -10.00 4.94 10.37
C LEU A 127 -10.28 4.67 11.84
N LEU A 128 -9.27 4.28 12.62
CA LEU A 128 -9.43 3.85 14.02
C LEU A 128 -10.31 4.78 14.87
N PRO A 129 -10.08 6.12 14.94
CA PRO A 129 -10.92 6.99 15.76
C PRO A 129 -12.37 7.07 15.30
N ALA A 130 -12.62 6.98 13.99
CA ALA A 130 -13.97 7.01 13.43
C ALA A 130 -14.67 5.67 13.67
N LEU A 131 -13.98 4.56 13.42
CA LEU A 131 -14.49 3.21 13.66
C LEU A 131 -14.81 2.98 15.14
N GLU A 132 -13.94 3.38 16.05
CA GLU A 132 -14.22 3.33 17.50
C GLU A 132 -15.49 4.10 17.86
N SER A 133 -15.69 5.29 17.26
CA SER A 133 -16.88 6.10 17.53
C SER A 133 -18.15 5.43 17.02
N GLU A 134 -18.11 4.82 15.84
CA GLU A 134 -19.26 4.10 15.27
C GLU A 134 -19.58 2.83 16.08
N ILE A 135 -18.59 2.02 16.44
CA ILE A 135 -18.81 0.80 17.25
C ILE A 135 -19.34 1.17 18.65
N ARG A 136 -18.82 2.23 19.30
CA ARG A 136 -19.42 2.70 20.56
C ARG A 136 -20.86 3.19 20.38
N GLY A 137 -21.19 3.71 19.20
CA GLY A 137 -22.54 4.12 18.82
C GLY A 137 -23.54 2.96 18.75
N THR A 138 -23.08 1.73 18.54
CA THR A 138 -23.94 0.53 18.51
C THR A 138 -24.22 -0.08 19.89
N GLY A 139 -23.50 0.38 20.93
CA GLY A 139 -23.67 -0.07 22.32
C GLY A 139 -22.62 -1.09 22.78
N LEU A 140 -21.67 -1.47 21.93
CA LEU A 140 -20.52 -2.31 22.29
C LEU A 140 -19.46 -1.50 23.05
N SER A 141 -18.78 -2.14 24.02
CA SER A 141 -17.58 -1.55 24.63
C SER A 141 -16.39 -1.72 23.70
N VAL A 142 -15.62 -0.66 23.48
CA VAL A 142 -14.47 -0.67 22.55
C VAL A 142 -13.21 -0.23 23.27
N GLU A 143 -12.22 -1.11 23.24
CA GLU A 143 -10.90 -0.89 23.85
C GLU A 143 -9.80 -1.11 22.80
N GLU A 144 -8.80 -0.21 22.75
CA GLU A 144 -7.59 -0.41 21.95
C GLU A 144 -6.62 -1.28 22.75
N ALA A 145 -6.09 -2.35 22.15
CA ALA A 145 -5.13 -3.20 22.83
C ALA A 145 -3.88 -2.37 23.22
N PRO A 146 -3.45 -2.37 24.50
CA PRO A 146 -2.30 -1.61 24.99
C PRO A 146 -0.97 -2.27 24.58
N VAL A 147 -0.86 -2.68 23.32
CA VAL A 147 0.36 -3.28 22.78
C VAL A 147 1.29 -2.19 22.28
N ASP A 148 2.56 -2.30 22.65
CA ASP A 148 3.59 -1.40 22.13
C ASP A 148 3.63 -1.58 20.61
N ARG A 149 3.25 -0.52 19.88
CA ARG A 149 3.60 -0.40 18.46
C ARG A 149 5.10 -0.66 18.40
N PRO A 150 5.58 -1.69 17.70
CA PRO A 150 7.00 -1.93 17.61
C PRO A 150 7.55 -0.62 17.10
N THR A 151 8.29 0.10 17.96
CA THR A 151 8.94 1.31 17.52
C THR A 151 9.98 0.81 16.54
N ARG A 152 9.57 0.71 15.27
CA ARG A 152 10.43 1.00 14.16
C ARG A 152 10.77 2.46 14.41
N ARG A 153 11.74 2.65 15.31
CA ARG A 153 12.83 3.56 15.07
C ARG A 153 13.35 3.12 13.72
N SER A 154 12.67 3.54 12.65
CA SER A 154 13.33 3.90 11.43
C SER A 154 14.51 4.65 11.95
N ARG A 155 15.70 4.06 11.82
CA ARG A 155 16.93 4.74 12.17
C ARG A 155 16.94 5.93 11.21
N LEU A 156 16.28 7.02 11.62
CA LEU A 156 16.09 8.28 10.90
C LEU A 156 17.42 9.02 10.77
N VAL A 157 18.50 8.39 11.23
CA VAL A 157 19.86 8.75 10.91
C VAL A 157 20.59 7.46 10.51
N ARG A 158 20.19 6.87 9.38
CA ARG A 158 21.12 6.04 8.62
C ARG A 158 22.19 7.01 8.15
N ARG A 159 23.47 6.79 8.55
CA ARG A 159 24.60 7.68 8.23
C ARG A 159 24.51 8.17 6.78
N SER A 160 23.99 9.38 6.59
CA SER A 160 24.05 10.05 5.29
C SER A 160 25.54 10.16 4.96
N GLY A 161 25.94 9.60 3.83
CA GLY A 161 27.34 9.62 3.41
C GLY A 161 27.67 10.98 2.81
N ALA A 162 28.91 11.45 2.93
CA ALA A 162 29.38 12.67 2.25
C ALA A 162 29.07 12.66 0.73
N GLY A 163 28.98 11.48 0.11
CA GLY A 163 28.54 11.33 -1.29
C GLY A 163 27.10 11.78 -1.57
N GLN A 164 26.19 11.67 -0.59
CA GLN A 164 24.80 12.10 -0.70
C GLN A 164 24.69 13.62 -0.69
N PHE A 165 25.45 14.25 0.21
CA PHE A 165 25.61 15.70 0.24
C PHE A 165 26.17 16.21 -1.10
N LEU A 166 27.23 15.58 -1.62
CA LEU A 166 27.85 15.99 -2.89
C LEU A 166 26.90 15.81 -4.09
N LEU A 167 26.13 14.72 -4.12
CA LEU A 167 25.15 14.48 -5.18
C LEU A 167 24.04 15.52 -5.16
N LEU A 168 23.45 15.78 -3.99
CA LEU A 168 22.37 16.76 -3.82
C LEU A 168 22.85 18.18 -4.11
N PHE A 169 24.06 18.52 -3.66
CA PHE A 169 24.74 19.77 -3.98
C PHE A 169 24.91 19.95 -5.49
N GLY A 170 25.47 18.94 -6.17
CA GLY A 170 25.69 18.97 -7.62
C GLY A 170 24.37 19.07 -8.39
N LEU A 171 23.38 18.24 -8.05
CA LEU A 171 22.07 18.24 -8.69
C LEU A 171 21.35 19.58 -8.51
N SER A 172 21.34 20.12 -7.29
CA SER A 172 20.71 21.41 -6.98
C SER A 172 21.41 22.57 -7.70
N THR A 173 22.75 22.56 -7.74
CA THR A 173 23.53 23.58 -8.47
C THR A 173 23.25 23.52 -9.97
N VAL A 174 23.27 22.32 -10.56
CA VAL A 174 22.95 22.13 -12.00
C VAL A 174 21.52 22.57 -12.28
N PHE A 175 20.56 22.20 -11.44
CA PHE A 175 19.17 22.61 -11.57
C PHE A 175 19.01 24.14 -11.53
N TYR A 176 19.69 24.81 -10.60
CA TYR A 176 19.71 26.28 -10.53
C TYR A 176 20.27 26.89 -11.81
N LEU A 177 21.39 26.39 -12.32
CA LEU A 177 22.02 26.89 -13.55
C LEU A 177 21.13 26.66 -14.78
N LEU A 178 20.40 25.54 -14.83
CA LEU A 178 19.41 25.27 -15.87
C LEU A 178 18.27 26.29 -15.85
N LEU A 179 17.79 26.70 -14.66
CA LEU A 179 16.78 27.74 -14.52
C LEU A 179 17.31 29.13 -14.88
N ALA A 180 18.53 29.46 -14.47
CA ALA A 180 19.17 30.73 -14.78
C ALA A 180 19.46 30.89 -16.27
N TRP A 181 19.62 29.76 -17.00
CA TRP A 181 20.01 29.71 -18.42
C TRP A 181 21.27 30.55 -18.74
N SER A 182 22.16 30.70 -17.75
CA SER A 182 23.31 31.59 -17.81
C SER A 182 24.48 30.98 -17.03
N LEU A 183 25.68 31.21 -17.55
CA LEU A 183 26.95 30.81 -16.94
C LEU A 183 27.75 32.04 -16.48
N ALA A 184 27.08 33.17 -16.26
CA ALA A 184 27.74 34.35 -15.72
C ALA A 184 28.32 34.06 -14.32
N PRO A 185 29.42 34.71 -13.91
CA PRO A 185 30.02 34.49 -12.59
C PRO A 185 29.04 34.68 -11.43
N TYR A 186 28.10 35.62 -11.57
CA TYR A 186 27.03 35.85 -10.59
C TYR A 186 26.12 34.63 -10.43
N ASP A 187 25.65 34.05 -11.53
CA ASP A 187 24.76 32.88 -11.53
C ASP A 187 25.47 31.63 -11.02
N LEU A 188 26.77 31.50 -11.31
CA LEU A 188 27.60 30.40 -10.80
C LEU A 188 27.75 30.48 -9.27
N VAL A 189 28.05 31.67 -8.74
CA VAL A 189 28.21 31.87 -7.29
C VAL A 189 26.89 31.66 -6.57
N THR A 190 25.81 32.26 -7.06
CA THR A 190 24.48 32.11 -6.46
C THR A 190 23.98 30.66 -6.54
N GLY A 191 24.24 29.95 -7.65
CA GLY A 191 23.91 28.54 -7.78
C GLY A 191 24.68 27.64 -6.80
N VAL A 192 25.98 27.88 -6.61
CA VAL A 192 26.79 27.15 -5.63
C VAL A 192 26.29 27.43 -4.20
N VAL A 193 26.00 28.68 -3.86
CA VAL A 193 25.48 29.04 -2.52
C VAL A 193 24.13 28.37 -2.27
N THR A 194 23.19 28.48 -3.21
CA THR A 194 21.87 27.84 -3.10
C THR A 194 22.00 26.31 -3.04
N GLY A 195 22.85 25.72 -3.87
CA GLY A 195 23.13 24.28 -3.85
C GLY A 195 23.68 23.80 -2.51
N ALA A 196 24.56 24.58 -1.89
CA ALA A 196 25.12 24.30 -0.56
C ALA A 196 24.04 24.39 0.53
N VAL A 197 23.18 25.41 0.50
CA VAL A 197 22.07 25.57 1.45
C VAL A 197 21.10 24.40 1.32
N VAL A 198 20.63 24.10 0.11
CA VAL A 198 19.70 22.99 -0.15
C VAL A 198 20.32 21.66 0.31
N SER A 199 21.57 21.39 -0.05
CA SER A 199 22.22 20.15 0.35
C SER A 199 22.37 20.04 1.87
N THR A 200 22.77 21.11 2.55
CA THR A 200 22.92 21.10 4.02
C THR A 200 21.60 20.81 4.73
N VAL A 201 20.50 21.40 4.27
CA VAL A 201 19.18 21.24 4.90
C VAL A 201 18.55 19.88 4.55
N LEU A 202 18.65 19.44 3.29
CA LEU A 202 17.89 18.27 2.80
C LEU A 202 18.68 16.95 2.77
N TRP A 203 20.01 16.93 3.00
CA TRP A 203 20.78 15.69 2.85
C TRP A 203 20.37 14.58 3.83
N HIS A 204 19.70 14.91 4.93
CA HIS A 204 19.18 13.93 5.89
C HIS A 204 17.85 13.29 5.45
N VAL A 205 17.11 13.94 4.55
CA VAL A 205 15.74 13.55 4.19
C VAL A 205 15.67 12.92 2.79
N SER A 206 16.54 13.36 1.87
CA SER A 206 16.23 13.26 0.43
C SER A 206 16.65 11.96 -0.27
N LEU A 207 17.56 11.14 0.25
CA LEU A 207 17.99 9.89 -0.43
C LEU A 207 18.14 8.72 0.55
N THR A 208 17.28 7.71 0.41
CA THR A 208 17.15 6.59 1.37
C THR A 208 18.10 5.40 1.09
N GLY A 209 19.00 5.50 0.11
CA GLY A 209 19.79 4.36 -0.37
C GLY A 209 21.31 4.58 -0.50
N PRO A 210 22.14 3.51 -0.39
CA PRO A 210 23.57 3.58 -0.66
C PRO A 210 23.83 3.95 -2.13
N ILE A 211 24.54 5.05 -2.35
CA ILE A 211 24.79 5.60 -3.68
C ILE A 211 25.82 4.74 -4.41
N GLN A 212 25.40 4.14 -5.51
CA GLN A 212 26.29 3.44 -6.44
C GLN A 212 26.41 4.26 -7.72
N PRO A 213 27.44 5.13 -7.87
CA PRO A 213 27.53 6.08 -8.98
C PRO A 213 27.48 5.39 -10.35
N ARG A 214 28.08 4.19 -10.49
CA ARG A 214 28.03 3.40 -11.73
C ARG A 214 26.60 2.98 -12.11
N ARG A 215 25.76 2.63 -11.12
CA ARG A 215 24.34 2.31 -11.36
C ARG A 215 23.58 3.57 -11.74
N LEU A 216 23.83 4.69 -11.07
CA LEU A 216 23.17 5.97 -11.32
C LEU A 216 23.43 6.45 -12.76
N PHE A 217 24.69 6.45 -13.22
CA PHE A 217 25.02 6.84 -14.60
C PHE A 217 24.38 5.90 -15.63
N GLY A 218 24.41 4.59 -15.39
CA GLY A 218 23.75 3.62 -16.27
C GLY A 218 22.23 3.78 -16.32
N GLN A 219 21.61 4.14 -15.19
CA GLN A 219 20.19 4.42 -15.08
C GLN A 219 19.82 5.74 -15.75
N MET A 220 20.62 6.81 -15.60
CA MET A 220 20.41 8.08 -16.30
C MET A 220 20.45 7.89 -17.82
N GLY A 221 21.42 7.12 -18.34
CA GLY A 221 21.48 6.81 -19.77
C GLY A 221 20.24 6.05 -20.27
N ARG A 222 19.70 5.13 -19.47
CA ARG A 222 18.44 4.43 -19.80
C ARG A 222 17.23 5.35 -19.67
N LEU A 223 17.22 6.24 -18.68
CA LEU A 223 16.17 7.25 -18.50
C LEU A 223 16.12 8.19 -19.71
N CYS A 224 17.27 8.59 -20.27
CA CYS A 224 17.32 9.38 -21.50
C CYS A 224 16.71 8.67 -22.72
N LEU A 225 16.68 7.33 -22.75
CA LEU A 225 15.98 6.55 -23.78
C LEU A 225 14.49 6.35 -23.45
N TYR A 226 14.17 6.27 -22.16
CA TYR A 226 12.81 6.13 -21.66
C TYR A 226 11.96 7.36 -21.90
N VAL A 227 12.49 8.57 -21.64
CA VAL A 227 11.75 9.83 -21.80
C VAL A 227 11.16 9.99 -23.21
N PRO A 228 11.93 9.87 -24.32
CA PRO A 228 11.36 10.00 -25.66
C PRO A 228 10.37 8.86 -26.00
N PHE A 229 10.60 7.65 -25.48
CA PHE A 229 9.62 6.56 -25.61
C PHE A 229 8.30 6.89 -24.91
N LEU A 230 8.35 7.36 -23.66
CA LEU A 230 7.16 7.75 -22.91
C LEU A 230 6.42 8.91 -23.58
N LEU A 231 7.14 9.93 -24.06
CA LEU A 231 6.53 11.04 -24.81
C LEU A 231 5.82 10.57 -26.07
N TRP A 232 6.36 9.55 -26.75
CA TRP A 232 5.71 8.93 -27.90
C TRP A 232 4.42 8.19 -27.52
N GLU A 233 4.44 7.38 -26.45
CA GLU A 233 3.24 6.69 -25.94
C GLU A 233 2.16 7.69 -25.52
N ILE A 234 2.53 8.76 -24.79
CA ILE A 234 1.63 9.84 -24.41
C ILE A 234 1.02 10.51 -25.65
N ALA A 235 1.82 10.79 -26.69
CA ALA A 235 1.33 11.39 -27.92
C ALA A 235 0.35 10.47 -28.66
N LYS A 236 0.67 9.16 -28.78
CA LYS A 236 -0.19 8.13 -29.39
C LYS A 236 -1.54 8.05 -28.66
N ALA A 237 -1.51 7.96 -27.34
CA ALA A 237 -2.71 7.86 -26.51
C ALA A 237 -3.56 9.14 -26.54
N ASN A 238 -2.94 10.33 -26.58
CA ASN A 238 -3.67 11.60 -26.79
C ASN A 238 -4.46 11.61 -28.10
N VAL A 239 -3.91 11.08 -29.20
CA VAL A 239 -4.63 10.98 -30.47
C VAL A 239 -5.82 10.02 -30.36
N GLY A 240 -5.65 8.89 -29.66
CA GLY A 240 -6.73 7.95 -29.38
C GLY A 240 -7.88 8.60 -28.59
N ILE A 241 -7.55 9.31 -27.52
CA ILE A 241 -8.54 10.03 -26.71
C ILE A 241 -9.20 11.17 -27.49
N ALA A 242 -8.46 11.93 -28.29
CA ALA A 242 -9.03 12.96 -29.14
C ALA A 242 -10.07 12.39 -30.12
N TYR A 243 -9.82 11.20 -30.68
CA TYR A 243 -10.80 10.50 -31.51
C TYR A 243 -12.06 10.14 -30.72
N VAL A 244 -11.92 9.57 -29.52
CA VAL A 244 -13.06 9.18 -28.67
C VAL A 244 -13.93 10.38 -28.32
N VAL A 245 -13.32 11.51 -27.93
CA VAL A 245 -14.03 12.75 -27.56
C VAL A 245 -14.74 13.39 -28.76
N LEU A 246 -14.13 13.36 -29.94
CA LEU A 246 -14.72 13.93 -31.16
C LEU A 246 -15.77 13.01 -31.81
N HIS A 247 -15.77 11.72 -31.47
CA HIS A 247 -16.72 10.78 -32.06
C HIS A 247 -18.13 11.04 -31.50
N PRO A 248 -19.16 11.26 -32.35
CA PRO A 248 -20.52 11.58 -31.90
C PRO A 248 -21.22 10.47 -31.08
N LYS A 249 -20.65 9.27 -31.04
CA LYS A 249 -21.17 8.13 -30.28
C LYS A 249 -20.46 7.96 -28.93
N LEU A 250 -19.38 8.72 -28.68
CA LEU A 250 -18.54 8.66 -27.48
C LEU A 250 -18.26 7.20 -27.06
N PRO A 251 -17.47 6.44 -27.85
CA PRO A 251 -17.17 5.04 -27.56
C PRO A 251 -16.23 4.95 -26.35
N ILE A 252 -16.80 5.07 -25.16
CA ILE A 252 -16.14 4.86 -23.87
C ILE A 252 -16.55 3.50 -23.32
N ASP A 253 -15.62 2.84 -22.63
CA ASP A 253 -15.81 1.57 -21.96
C ASP A 253 -15.04 1.62 -20.63
N PRO A 254 -15.55 2.36 -19.63
CA PRO A 254 -14.83 2.58 -18.40
C PRO A 254 -14.84 1.34 -17.51
N GLU A 255 -13.67 0.93 -17.04
CA GLU A 255 -13.53 -0.24 -16.15
C GLU A 255 -12.38 -0.02 -15.17
N VAL A 256 -12.55 -0.45 -13.93
CA VAL A 256 -11.45 -0.55 -12.96
C VAL A 256 -10.84 -1.93 -13.13
N VAL A 257 -9.53 -1.96 -13.39
CA VAL A 257 -8.77 -3.18 -13.59
C VAL A 257 -7.61 -3.23 -12.63
N GLU A 258 -7.26 -4.44 -12.24
CA GLU A 258 -6.21 -4.72 -11.28
C GLU A 258 -5.18 -5.65 -11.88
N PHE A 259 -3.91 -5.38 -11.62
CA PHE A 259 -2.83 -6.27 -12.04
C PHE A 259 -1.61 -6.13 -11.13
N ASP A 260 -0.85 -7.22 -11.02
CA ASP A 260 0.44 -7.20 -10.35
C ASP A 260 1.54 -6.75 -11.29
N ALA A 261 2.28 -5.71 -10.95
CA ALA A 261 3.48 -5.32 -11.66
C ALA A 261 4.72 -6.04 -11.08
N ALA A 262 5.57 -6.63 -11.94
CA ALA A 262 6.92 -7.05 -11.57
C ALA A 262 7.90 -5.87 -11.62
N VAL A 263 7.58 -4.83 -10.86
CA VAL A 263 8.50 -3.76 -10.47
C VAL A 263 8.65 -3.82 -8.95
N TRP A 264 9.89 -3.71 -8.47
CA TRP A 264 10.25 -3.74 -7.06
C TRP A 264 10.86 -2.42 -6.61
N SER A 265 10.60 -2.00 -5.39
CA SER A 265 11.03 -0.73 -4.78
C SER A 265 10.15 0.47 -5.13
N GLU A 266 10.14 1.44 -4.21
CA GLU A 266 9.26 2.62 -4.25
C GLU A 266 9.42 3.48 -5.51
N ILE A 267 10.66 3.80 -5.92
CA ILE A 267 10.90 4.70 -7.07
C ILE A 267 10.41 4.08 -8.40
N PRO A 268 10.75 2.82 -8.75
CA PRO A 268 10.20 2.16 -9.93
C PRO A 268 8.66 2.06 -9.92
N VAL A 269 8.08 1.70 -8.79
CA VAL A 269 6.61 1.60 -8.61
C VAL A 269 5.96 2.96 -8.88
N ALA A 270 6.44 4.02 -8.23
CA ALA A 270 5.97 5.37 -8.45
C ALA A 270 6.19 5.84 -9.90
N THR A 271 7.30 5.45 -10.54
CA THR A 271 7.54 5.81 -11.95
C THR A 271 6.53 5.13 -12.86
N LEU A 272 6.20 3.87 -12.63
CA LEU A 272 5.19 3.14 -13.39
C LEU A 272 3.80 3.76 -13.20
N ALA A 273 3.38 3.98 -11.96
CA ALA A 273 2.09 4.61 -11.62
C ALA A 273 1.91 5.95 -12.35
N ASN A 274 2.91 6.84 -12.24
CA ASN A 274 2.86 8.14 -12.91
C ASN A 274 2.86 8.01 -14.43
N SER A 275 3.55 7.02 -14.99
CA SER A 275 3.60 6.84 -16.44
C SER A 275 2.28 6.30 -17.01
N ILE A 276 1.58 5.46 -16.25
CA ILE A 276 0.23 5.03 -16.58
C ILE A 276 -0.74 6.21 -16.48
N THR A 277 -0.71 6.98 -15.39
CA THR A 277 -1.59 8.16 -15.24
C THR A 277 -1.32 9.24 -16.29
N LEU A 278 -0.08 9.41 -16.75
CA LEU A 278 0.25 10.37 -17.81
C LEU A 278 -0.19 9.91 -19.20
N THR A 279 -0.50 8.63 -19.39
CA THR A 279 -0.96 8.08 -20.65
C THR A 279 -2.49 8.28 -20.73
N PRO A 280 -2.99 9.15 -21.62
CA PRO A 280 -4.42 9.47 -21.67
C PRO A 280 -5.30 8.24 -21.88
N GLY A 281 -6.35 8.11 -21.06
CA GLY A 281 -7.25 6.96 -21.07
C GLY A 281 -7.02 5.98 -19.92
N THR A 282 -6.01 6.20 -19.08
CA THR A 282 -5.75 5.45 -17.85
C THR A 282 -5.49 6.37 -16.66
N LEU A 283 -5.86 5.93 -15.46
CA LEU A 283 -5.62 6.63 -14.19
C LEU A 283 -5.31 5.60 -13.10
N THR A 284 -4.15 5.71 -12.47
CA THR A 284 -3.83 4.90 -11.29
C THR A 284 -4.64 5.41 -10.09
N ILE A 285 -5.47 4.55 -9.49
CA ILE A 285 -6.27 4.86 -8.29
C ILE A 285 -5.44 4.58 -7.04
N ASP A 286 -4.91 3.37 -6.96
CA ASP A 286 -4.16 2.89 -5.80
C ASP A 286 -3.00 1.98 -6.21
N VAL A 287 -1.98 1.92 -5.34
CA VAL A 287 -0.81 1.08 -5.52
C VAL A 287 -0.34 0.52 -4.18
N GLU A 288 -0.57 -0.77 -3.97
CA GLU A 288 -0.10 -1.48 -2.79
C GLU A 288 1.08 -2.39 -3.16
N SER A 289 2.29 -1.95 -2.80
CA SER A 289 3.55 -2.65 -3.10
C SER A 289 3.79 -2.92 -4.61
N ARG A 290 3.13 -3.94 -5.16
CA ARG A 290 3.21 -4.38 -6.55
C ARG A 290 1.83 -4.50 -7.20
N HIS A 291 0.76 -4.38 -6.43
CA HIS A 291 -0.60 -4.44 -6.88
C HIS A 291 -1.04 -3.05 -7.35
N PHE A 292 -1.59 -2.94 -8.56
CA PHE A 292 -2.02 -1.68 -9.15
C PHE A 292 -3.51 -1.74 -9.45
N THR A 293 -4.27 -0.80 -8.87
CA THR A 293 -5.68 -0.59 -9.19
C THR A 293 -5.81 0.60 -10.13
N ILE A 294 -6.30 0.37 -11.34
CA ILE A 294 -6.27 1.35 -12.44
C ILE A 294 -7.65 1.52 -13.04
N HIS A 295 -8.07 2.76 -13.19
CA HIS A 295 -9.24 3.11 -13.98
C HIS A 295 -8.86 3.29 -15.45
N THR A 296 -9.54 2.58 -16.34
CA THR A 296 -9.41 2.67 -17.80
C THR A 296 -10.65 3.34 -18.37
N LEU A 297 -10.50 4.18 -19.40
CA LEU A 297 -11.62 4.87 -20.05
C LEU A 297 -12.16 4.12 -21.28
N THR A 298 -11.31 3.28 -21.89
CA THR A 298 -11.63 2.55 -23.13
C THR A 298 -10.99 1.17 -23.11
N ALA A 299 -11.60 0.21 -23.82
CA ALA A 299 -11.06 -1.13 -24.01
C ALA A 299 -9.63 -1.11 -24.60
N GLY A 300 -9.35 -0.23 -25.57
CA GLY A 300 -8.01 -0.12 -26.15
C GLY A 300 -6.94 0.34 -25.15
N ALA A 301 -7.29 1.26 -24.24
CA ALA A 301 -6.38 1.69 -23.17
C ALA A 301 -6.12 0.57 -22.15
N ARG A 302 -7.14 -0.26 -21.90
CA ARG A 302 -7.04 -1.46 -21.06
C ARG A 302 -6.12 -2.51 -21.70
N GLU A 303 -6.29 -2.79 -22.98
CA GLU A 303 -5.43 -3.71 -23.74
C GLU A 303 -3.96 -3.22 -23.76
N ASP A 304 -3.72 -1.93 -24.07
CA ASP A 304 -2.38 -1.33 -24.08
C ASP A 304 -1.70 -1.42 -22.68
N LEU A 305 -2.49 -1.34 -21.59
CA LEU A 305 -2.00 -1.52 -20.22
C LEU A 305 -1.54 -2.98 -19.98
N PHE A 306 -2.37 -3.96 -20.33
CA PHE A 306 -2.08 -5.39 -20.16
C PHE A 306 -0.97 -5.91 -21.10
N ASP A 307 -0.71 -5.23 -22.22
CA ASP A 307 0.45 -5.45 -23.09
C ASP A 307 1.78 -5.12 -22.39
N GLY A 308 1.74 -4.35 -21.29
CA GLY A 308 2.88 -4.16 -20.39
C GLY A 308 4.05 -3.37 -20.98
N SER A 309 3.80 -2.55 -22.02
CA SER A 309 4.84 -1.76 -22.68
C SER A 309 5.53 -0.77 -21.72
N LEU A 310 4.72 -0.06 -20.92
CA LEU A 310 5.17 0.87 -19.88
C LEU A 310 5.91 0.16 -18.76
N GLU A 311 5.36 -0.97 -18.29
CA GLU A 311 6.00 -1.80 -17.27
C GLU A 311 7.39 -2.26 -17.72
N ARG A 312 7.49 -2.76 -18.96
CA ARG A 312 8.75 -3.19 -19.57
C ARG A 312 9.75 -2.06 -19.67
N ALA A 313 9.31 -0.86 -20.04
CA ALA A 313 10.14 0.32 -20.15
C ALA A 313 10.67 0.79 -18.79
N VAL A 314 9.84 0.77 -17.75
CA VAL A 314 10.26 1.07 -16.36
C VAL A 314 11.26 0.01 -15.87
N ARG A 315 10.97 -1.29 -16.05
CA ARG A 315 11.92 -2.37 -15.71
C ARG A 315 13.28 -2.17 -16.41
N PHE A 316 13.28 -1.76 -17.68
CA PHE A 316 14.50 -1.46 -18.42
C PHE A 316 15.32 -0.33 -17.76
N VAL A 317 14.67 0.76 -17.35
CA VAL A 317 15.34 1.89 -16.68
C VAL A 317 16.02 1.44 -15.39
N PHE A 318 15.25 0.82 -14.49
CA PHE A 318 15.71 0.57 -13.12
C PHE A 318 16.53 -0.72 -12.97
N TYR A 319 16.14 -1.81 -13.65
CA TYR A 319 16.78 -3.13 -13.48
C TYR A 319 17.64 -3.55 -14.69
N GLY A 320 17.48 -2.88 -15.83
CA GLY A 320 18.28 -3.11 -17.03
C GLY A 320 17.68 -4.13 -18.00
N ARG A 321 18.44 -4.47 -19.05
CA ARG A 321 17.94 -5.27 -20.20
C ARG A 321 17.44 -6.67 -19.84
N ASN A 322 17.99 -7.29 -18.80
CA ASN A 322 17.62 -8.66 -18.43
C ASN A 322 16.22 -8.72 -17.78
N ALA A 323 15.86 -7.70 -17.00
CA ALA A 323 14.55 -7.62 -16.36
C ALA A 323 13.43 -7.20 -17.33
N ALA A 324 13.77 -6.51 -18.42
CA ALA A 324 12.80 -6.15 -19.47
C ALA A 324 12.24 -7.35 -20.24
N ARG A 325 12.80 -8.56 -20.04
CA ARG A 325 12.32 -9.80 -20.67
C ARG A 325 11.32 -10.57 -19.83
N MET A 326 11.00 -10.07 -18.64
CA MET A 326 9.98 -10.67 -17.80
C MET A 326 8.60 -10.58 -18.48
N PRO A 327 7.70 -11.56 -18.23
CA PRO A 327 6.41 -11.60 -18.88
C PRO A 327 5.58 -10.34 -18.61
N THR A 328 4.67 -10.02 -19.53
CA THR A 328 3.69 -8.93 -19.39
C THR A 328 2.63 -9.27 -18.33
N PRO A 329 1.77 -8.33 -17.92
CA PRO A 329 0.61 -8.64 -17.09
C PRO A 329 -0.28 -9.71 -17.72
N SER A 330 -0.66 -9.54 -18.99
CA SER A 330 -1.46 -10.52 -19.75
C SER A 330 -0.86 -11.92 -19.81
N GLU A 331 0.45 -12.04 -20.01
CA GLU A 331 1.15 -13.33 -20.05
C GLU A 331 1.23 -14.03 -18.67
N ARG A 332 1.05 -13.29 -17.57
CA ARG A 332 1.08 -13.84 -16.21
C ARG A 332 -0.28 -14.31 -15.75
N GLU A 333 -1.34 -13.62 -16.14
CA GLU A 333 -2.73 -13.98 -15.80
C GLU A 333 -3.29 -15.08 -16.71
N GLY A 334 -2.74 -15.25 -17.92
CA GLY A 334 -3.13 -16.30 -18.86
C GLY A 334 -2.59 -17.70 -18.54
N ARG A 335 -2.29 -18.02 -17.27
CA ARG A 335 -1.73 -19.32 -16.87
C ARG A 335 -2.44 -19.97 -15.71
#